data_AF-A0A923QV72-F1
#
_entry.id   AF-A0A923QV72-F1
#
_cell.length_a   1.000
_cell.length_b   1.000
_cell.length_c   1.000
_cell.angle_alpha   90.00
_cell.angle_beta   90.00
_cell.angle_gamma   90.00
#
_symmetry.space_group_name_H-M   'P 1'
#
loop_
_entity.id
_entity.type
_entity.pdbx_description
1 polymer ?
#
loop_
_entity_poly.entity_id
_entity_poly.type
_entity_poly.pdbx_seq_one_letter_code
_entity_poly.pdbx_strand_id
1 'polypeptide(L)' 'MNLLQLNPAIPVETPKGKGMATVLIDYGPEYDLLWVTFLDESRECWTYGNRDIRIQTNITMGRPGSKAPIRSISDIN' A
#
# COMPACT_ATOMS: atom_id res chain seq x y z
N MET A 1 2.09 -5.70 19.25
CA MET A 1 1.33 -6.07 18.05
C MET A 1 -0.05 -5.44 18.10
N ASN A 2 -0.36 -4.57 17.14
CA ASN A 2 -1.63 -3.86 17.00
C ASN A 2 -2.18 -4.04 15.58
N LEU A 3 -3.50 -4.07 15.44
CA LEU A 3 -4.20 -4.15 14.17
C LEU A 3 -5.23 -3.01 14.10
N LEU A 4 -5.09 -2.16 13.09
CA LEU A 4 -5.96 -1.01 12.85
C LEU A 4 -6.72 -1.20 11.55
N GLN A 5 -8.05 -1.26 11.63
CA GLN A 5 -8.89 -1.16 10.44
C GLN A 5 -8.92 0.29 9.95
N LEU A 6 -8.60 0.49 8.67
CA LEU A 6 -8.70 1.77 8.00
C LEU A 6 -10.16 2.01 7.61
N ASN A 7 -10.71 3.12 8.06
CA ASN A 7 -12.08 3.52 7.76
C ASN A 7 -12.13 5.05 7.52
N PRO A 8 -12.17 5.50 6.25
CA PRO A 8 -12.32 4.71 5.03
C PRO A 8 -11.04 3.94 4.63
N ALA A 9 -11.19 2.94 3.77
CA ALA A 9 -10.05 2.30 3.10
C ALA A 9 -9.30 3.32 2.23
N ILE A 10 -7.98 3.20 2.16
CA ILE A 10 -7.12 4.19 1.51
C ILE A 10 -6.71 3.69 0.12
N PRO A 11 -6.95 4.47 -0.96
CA PRO A 11 -6.46 4.12 -2.29
C PRO A 11 -4.94 4.21 -2.38
N VAL A 12 -4.33 3.10 -2.77
CA VAL A 12 -2.87 2.90 -2.80
C VAL A 12 -2.40 2.30 -4.12
N GLU A 13 -1.13 2.52 -4.42
CA GLU A 13 -0.37 1.88 -5.50
C GLU A 13 0.66 0.94 -4.87
N THR A 14 0.77 -0.26 -5.42
CA THR A 14 1.63 -1.34 -4.93
C THR A 14 2.45 -1.91 -6.09
N PRO A 15 3.46 -2.77 -5.85
CA PRO A 15 4.22 -3.43 -6.90
C PRO A 15 3.37 -4.29 -7.84
N LYS A 16 2.19 -4.74 -7.37
CA LYS A 16 1.22 -5.52 -8.15
C LYS A 16 0.12 -4.67 -8.79
N GLY A 17 0.18 -3.34 -8.63
CA GLY A 17 -0.82 -2.41 -9.16
C GLY A 17 -1.63 -1.70 -8.08
N LYS A 18 -2.75 -1.12 -8.50
CA LYS A 18 -3.63 -0.31 -7.67
C LYS A 18 -4.52 -1.17 -6.77
N GLY A 19 -4.84 -0.64 -5.61
CA GLY A 19 -5.75 -1.29 -4.68
C GLY A 19 -6.20 -0.39 -3.55
N MET A 20 -6.93 -1.01 -2.62
CA MET A 20 -7.47 -0.38 -1.43
C MET A 20 -6.85 -0.99 -0.18
N ALA A 21 -6.12 -0.18 0.58
CA ALA A 21 -5.59 -0.57 1.87
C ALA A 21 -6.70 -0.50 2.92
N THR A 22 -6.93 -1.62 3.62
CA THR A 22 -8.07 -1.79 4.54
C THR A 22 -7.62 -2.03 5.98
N VAL A 23 -6.45 -2.62 6.19
CA VAL A 23 -5.92 -2.91 7.54
C VAL A 23 -4.43 -2.58 7.60
N LEU A 24 -4.02 -1.97 8.70
CA LEU A 24 -2.63 -1.74 9.07
C LEU A 24 -2.27 -2.65 10.24
N ILE A 25 -1.16 -3.38 10.12
CA ILE A 25 -0.63 -4.24 11.16
C ILE A 25 0.70 -3.67 11.62
N ASP A 26 0.81 -3.44 12.92
CA ASP A 26 2.02 -2.96 13.58
C ASP A 26 2.56 -4.04 14.51
N TYR A 27 3.73 -4.58 14.17
CA TYR A 27 4.43 -5.57 15.00
C TYR A 27 5.20 -4.94 16.17
N GLY A 28 5.44 -3.63 16.14
CA GLY A 28 6.20 -2.88 17.13
C GLY A 28 7.56 -2.40 16.58
N PRO A 29 8.48 -2.00 17.48
CA PRO A 29 9.80 -1.53 17.09
C PRO A 29 10.55 -2.56 16.22
N GLU A 30 11.40 -2.07 15.31
CA GLU A 30 12.23 -2.87 14.39
C GLU A 30 11.51 -3.55 13.20
N TYR A 31 10.18 -3.41 13.09
CA TYR A 31 9.42 -3.94 11.94
C TYR A 31 8.80 -2.82 11.09
N ASP A 32 8.72 -3.06 9.78
CA ASP A 32 7.92 -2.21 8.89
C ASP A 32 6.42 -2.36 9.24
N LEU A 33 5.65 -1.29 9.13
CA LEU A 33 4.19 -1.41 9.18
C LEU A 33 3.74 -2.19 7.95
N LEU A 34 2.80 -3.10 8.16
CA LEU A 34 2.27 -3.95 7.11
C LEU A 34 0.87 -3.51 6.71
N TRP A 35 0.69 -3.29 5.41
CA TRP A 35 -0.52 -2.78 4.80
C TRP A 35 -1.24 -3.89 4.07
N VAL A 36 -2.40 -4.30 4.60
CA VAL A 36 -3.28 -5.27 3.95
C VAL A 36 -4.12 -4.55 2.91
N THR A 37 -3.93 -4.95 1.65
CA THR A 37 -4.47 -4.28 0.47
C THR A 37 -5.20 -5.28 -0.40
N PHE A 38 -6.40 -4.92 -0.86
CA PHE A 38 -7.11 -5.64 -1.92
C PHE A 38 -6.83 -4.97 -3.25
N LEU A 39 -6.32 -5.72 -4.23
CA LEU A 39 -5.98 -5.20 -5.55
C LEU A 39 -7.21 -5.04 -6.43
N ASP A 40 -7.28 -3.95 -7.19
CA ASP A 40 -8.47 -3.60 -7.97
C ASP A 40 -8.71 -4.57 -9.14
N GLU A 41 -7.64 -4.93 -9.87
CA GLU A 41 -7.74 -5.76 -11.08
C GLU A 41 -7.76 -7.27 -10.75
N SER A 42 -6.81 -7.75 -9.94
CA SER A 42 -6.70 -9.18 -9.64
C SER A 42 -7.65 -9.65 -8.54
N ARG A 43 -8.18 -8.72 -7.73
CA ARG A 43 -9.02 -8.99 -6.55
C ARG A 43 -8.31 -9.81 -5.46
N GLU A 44 -7.00 -9.95 -5.56
CA GLU A 44 -6.19 -10.64 -4.56
C GLU A 44 -6.00 -9.77 -3.31
N CYS A 45 -5.88 -10.42 -2.15
CA CYS A 45 -5.46 -9.79 -0.91
C CYS A 45 -3.95 -9.96 -0.74
N TRP A 46 -3.24 -8.86 -0.53
CA TRP A 46 -1.79 -8.86 -0.33
C TRP A 46 -1.39 -7.96 0.84
N THR A 47 -0.21 -8.24 1.37
CA THR A 47 0.41 -7.46 2.45
C THR A 47 1.68 -6.81 1.93
N TYR A 48 1.82 -5.50 2.13
CA TYR A 48 2.97 -4.72 1.69
C TYR A 48 3.63 -3.98 2.86
N GLY A 49 4.95 -3.84 2.84
CA GLY A 49 5.66 -2.99 3.79
C GLY A 49 5.56 -1.51 3.41
N ASN A 50 5.87 -0.62 4.36
CA ASN A 50 5.92 0.84 4.15
C ASN A 50 6.70 1.26 2.89
N ARG A 51 7.80 0.56 2.59
CA ARG A 51 8.66 0.85 1.44
C ARG A 51 8.02 0.55 0.09
N ASP A 52 7.06 -0.37 0.03
CA ASP A 52 6.48 -0.90 -1.20
C ASP A 52 5.15 -0.24 -1.57
N ILE A 53 4.52 0.47 -0.64
CA ILE A 53 3.21 1.09 -0.84
C ILE A 53 3.32 2.59 -1.08
N ARG A 54 2.52 3.12 -2.01
CA ARG A 54 2.41 4.57 -2.28
C ARG A 54 0.95 4.99 -2.29
N ILE A 55 0.67 6.25 -2.00
CA ILE A 55 -0.67 6.81 -2.19
C ILE A 55 -0.97 6.93 -3.69
N GLN A 56 -2.21 6.69 -4.10
CA GLN A 56 -2.61 6.91 -5.48
C GLN A 56 -2.52 8.38 -5.91
N THR A 57 -2.23 8.54 -7.19
CA THR A 57 -2.33 9.82 -7.91
C THR A 57 -3.72 10.44 -7.72
N ASN A 58 -3.78 11.72 -7.38
CA ASN A 58 -5.03 12.47 -7.23
C ASN A 58 -4.82 13.94 -7.65
N ILE A 59 -5.30 14.30 -8.84
CA ILE A 59 -5.11 15.62 -9.43
C ILE A 59 -5.82 16.71 -8.62
N THR A 60 -7.06 16.47 -8.21
CA THR A 60 -7.87 17.44 -7.44
C THR A 60 -7.26 17.75 -6.08
N MET A 61 -6.63 16.76 -5.43
CA MET A 61 -5.93 16.94 -4.16
C MET A 61 -4.47 17.38 -4.32
N GLY A 62 -4.04 17.80 -5.52
CA GLY A 62 -2.68 18.30 -5.76
C GLY A 62 -1.60 17.22 -5.68
N ARG A 63 -1.94 15.94 -5.88
CA ARG A 63 -1.00 14.82 -5.97
C ARG A 63 -0.86 14.38 -7.44
N PRO A 64 -0.06 15.10 -8.26
CA PRO A 64 0.25 14.64 -9.60
C PRO A 64 1.04 13.33 -9.54
N GLY A 65 0.84 12.46 -10.54
CA GLY A 65 1.46 11.13 -10.54
C GLY A 65 2.98 11.22 -10.43
N SER A 66 3.54 10.51 -9.46
CA SER A 66 4.98 10.56 -9.19
C SER A 66 5.72 9.61 -10.15
N LYS A 67 6.92 10.02 -10.61
CA LYS A 67 7.87 9.11 -11.28
C LYS A 67 8.68 8.27 -10.29
N ALA A 68 8.46 8.42 -8.98
CA ALA A 68 9.20 7.66 -8.00
C ALA A 68 8.87 6.17 -8.21
N PRO A 69 9.88 5.32 -8.44
CA PRO A 69 9.62 3.92 -8.71
C PRO A 69 8.97 3.30 -7.48
N ILE A 70 7.80 2.70 -7.68
CA ILE A 70 7.34 1.63 -6.80
C ILE A 70 8.33 0.50 -7.03
N ARG A 71 8.93 -0.04 -5.95
CA ARG A 71 9.81 -1.20 -6.07
C ARG A 71 9.10 -2.27 -6.89
N SER A 72 9.76 -2.75 -7.93
CA SER A 72 9.21 -3.84 -8.73
C SER A 72 9.14 -5.08 -7.85
N ILE A 73 8.25 -6.02 -8.16
CA ILE A 73 8.20 -7.34 -7.50
C ILE A 73 9.58 -8.03 -7.56
N SER A 74 10.37 -7.77 -8.59
CA SER A 74 11.76 -8.24 -8.71
C SER A 74 12.68 -7.76 -7.59
N ASP A 75 12.36 -6.63 -6.94
CA ASP A 75 13.22 -5.94 -5.97
C ASP A 75 12.89 -6.34 -4.51
N ILE A 76 11.95 -7.28 -4.34
CA ILE A 76 11.47 -7.79 -3.04
C ILE A 76 12.24 -9.07 -2.62
N ASN A 77 13.24 -9.50 -3.40
CA ASN A 77 14.13 -10.63 -3.08
C ASN A 77 15.51 -10.16 -2.61
#